data_AF-A0ABD0T7S9-F1
#
_entry.id   AF-A0ABD0T7S9-F1
#
_cell.length_a   1.000
_cell.length_b   1.000
_cell.length_c   1.000
_cell.angle_alpha   90.00
_cell.angle_beta   90.00
_cell.angle_gamma   90.00
#
_symmetry.space_group_name_H-M   'P 1'
#
loop_
_entity.id
_entity.type
_entity.pdbx_description
1 polymer ?
#
loop_
_entity_poly.entity_id
_entity_poly.type
_entity_poly.pdbx_seq_one_letter_code
_entity_poly.pdbx_strand_id
1 'polypeptide(L)'
;MMHSPRKTQEPRFGSAPDLHQNTDLTTSDDDNVTLRSFKRPRCDCETTSESKLDIFINSITAWRLETDNKLSSIQACMNEIKKQNGEILASNAEIEKSIDFLSQKYDDLSTKMNDFQCKTKAHDERLSRLELNLDDIERTSRSSNLEIRNLHFKQRVSQEELINTTILIFKELSVEVLYSDLYDIRILPSKSDNKTILITLKSVILKNNILRAYRGYNQKSTKLSTAILDKDTPPRMIYIAENLTPKARKLFLAAREFAKQENYRHCWTAHGKILLRKEDNAKITLISSETQLLELKSKN
;
A
#
# COMPACT_ATOMS: atom_id res chain seq x y z
N MET A 1 38.49 -0.27 16.05
CA MET A 1 39.10 -1.60 16.24
C MET A 1 38.76 -2.44 15.02
N MET A 2 39.75 -2.61 14.14
CA MET A 2 39.72 -3.52 13.00
C MET A 2 39.93 -4.95 13.49
N HIS A 3 39.40 -5.97 12.80
CA HIS A 3 40.12 -7.23 12.55
C HIS A 3 39.73 -7.83 11.18
N SER A 4 40.76 -8.37 10.53
CA SER A 4 40.89 -8.81 9.13
C SER A 4 40.83 -10.36 9.03
N PRO A 5 40.92 -10.96 7.82
CA PRO A 5 40.45 -12.32 7.52
C PRO A 5 41.53 -13.42 7.66
N ARG A 6 41.12 -14.70 7.56
CA ARG A 6 42.02 -15.87 7.56
C ARG A 6 41.95 -16.68 6.26
N LYS A 7 43.15 -17.09 5.81
CA LYS A 7 43.53 -17.73 4.54
C LYS A 7 43.22 -19.24 4.44
N THR A 8 43.22 -19.66 3.18
CA THR A 8 43.33 -20.98 2.53
C THR A 8 44.30 -22.00 3.13
N GLN A 9 43.94 -23.29 3.01
CA GLN A 9 44.87 -24.43 2.81
C GLN A 9 44.20 -25.55 1.98
N GLU A 10 44.85 -25.99 0.90
CA GLU A 10 44.68 -27.31 0.29
C GLU A 10 45.49 -28.35 1.08
N PRO A 11 45.24 -29.66 0.86
CA PRO A 11 46.36 -30.56 0.64
C PRO A 11 46.22 -31.42 -0.63
N ARG A 12 47.33 -31.48 -1.38
CA ARG A 12 47.72 -32.53 -2.34
C ARG A 12 48.37 -33.71 -1.61
N PHE A 13 48.21 -34.93 -2.09
CA PHE A 13 49.19 -36.05 -2.18
C PHE A 13 48.62 -37.04 -3.21
N GLY A 14 49.25 -37.52 -4.29
CA GLY A 14 50.60 -38.07 -4.55
C GLY A 14 50.35 -39.50 -5.13
N SER A 15 51.03 -40.10 -6.11
CA SER A 15 52.27 -39.84 -6.86
C SER A 15 52.28 -40.75 -8.11
N ALA A 16 53.04 -40.35 -9.14
CA ALA A 16 53.34 -41.01 -10.43
C ALA A 16 54.28 -42.27 -10.25
N PRO A 17 54.89 -42.96 -11.27
CA PRO A 17 55.16 -42.52 -12.67
C PRO A 17 55.23 -43.58 -13.82
N ASP A 18 55.34 -43.01 -15.03
CA ASP A 18 56.07 -43.36 -16.29
C ASP A 18 56.12 -44.77 -16.88
N LEU A 19 55.91 -44.83 -18.21
CA LEU A 19 56.89 -45.38 -19.16
C LEU A 19 56.59 -44.97 -20.61
N HIS A 20 57.43 -44.07 -21.14
CA HIS A 20 57.67 -43.91 -22.57
C HIS A 20 58.56 -45.06 -23.08
N GLN A 21 58.29 -45.58 -24.27
CA GLN A 21 59.34 -46.01 -25.20
C GLN A 21 58.81 -46.13 -26.65
N ASN A 22 59.33 -45.26 -27.52
CA ASN A 22 59.43 -45.48 -28.96
C ASN A 22 60.72 -46.25 -29.24
N THR A 23 60.73 -47.17 -30.20
CA THR A 23 61.89 -47.45 -31.08
C THR A 23 61.42 -48.11 -32.38
N ASP A 24 61.97 -47.62 -33.48
CA ASP A 24 61.74 -47.99 -34.88
C ASP A 24 62.46 -49.28 -35.35
N LEU A 25 62.20 -49.62 -36.63
CA LEU A 25 63.05 -50.27 -37.65
C LEU A 25 62.97 -51.81 -37.88
N THR A 26 62.29 -52.14 -39.00
CA THR A 26 62.68 -52.97 -40.16
C THR A 26 63.70 -54.12 -40.05
N THR A 27 63.33 -55.31 -40.57
CA THR A 27 64.08 -56.27 -41.47
C THR A 27 63.22 -57.53 -41.68
N SER A 28 62.69 -57.80 -42.88
CA SER A 28 63.20 -58.65 -43.99
C SER A 28 62.93 -60.16 -43.85
N ASP A 29 62.23 -60.70 -44.86
CA ASP A 29 62.25 -62.03 -45.49
C ASP A 29 62.51 -63.31 -44.66
N ASP A 30 61.60 -64.28 -44.78
CA ASP A 30 61.96 -65.61 -45.28
C ASP A 30 60.73 -66.40 -45.76
N ASP A 31 60.74 -66.72 -47.05
CA ASP A 31 59.95 -67.76 -47.70
C ASP A 31 60.26 -69.13 -47.09
N ASN A 32 59.23 -69.94 -46.83
CA ASN A 32 59.39 -71.40 -46.88
C ASN A 32 58.05 -72.11 -47.15
N VAL A 33 57.77 -72.29 -48.44
CA VAL A 33 56.81 -73.26 -48.95
C VAL A 33 57.41 -74.66 -48.83
N THR A 34 56.70 -75.60 -48.20
CA THR A 34 56.82 -77.02 -48.53
C THR A 34 55.45 -77.69 -48.63
N LEU A 35 55.04 -77.93 -49.87
CA LEU A 35 54.01 -78.89 -50.25
C LEU A 35 54.49 -80.30 -49.89
N ARG A 36 53.76 -81.01 -49.02
CA ARG A 36 53.83 -82.48 -48.97
C ARG A 36 52.43 -83.09 -48.97
N SER A 37 52.09 -83.57 -50.16
CA SER A 37 51.13 -84.64 -50.42
C SER A 37 51.39 -85.83 -49.49
N PHE A 38 50.42 -86.17 -48.65
CA PHE A 38 50.19 -87.54 -48.25
C PHE A 38 48.69 -87.84 -48.33
N LYS A 39 48.33 -88.53 -49.41
CA LYS A 39 47.15 -89.41 -49.43
C LYS A 39 47.21 -90.32 -48.21
N ARG A 40 46.27 -90.17 -47.29
CA ARG A 40 45.87 -91.27 -46.40
C ARG A 40 44.46 -91.73 -46.80
N PRO A 41 44.25 -93.02 -47.10
CA PRO A 41 42.95 -93.54 -47.45
C PRO A 41 42.08 -93.71 -46.19
N ARG A 42 40.93 -93.03 -46.23
CA ARG A 42 39.56 -93.43 -45.83
C ARG A 42 39.39 -94.39 -44.64
N CYS A 43 38.58 -93.97 -43.67
CA CYS A 43 37.66 -94.88 -43.00
C CYS A 43 36.29 -94.20 -42.91
N ASP A 44 35.37 -94.67 -43.76
CA ASP A 44 33.94 -94.40 -43.66
C ASP A 44 33.43 -95.10 -42.40
N CYS A 45 32.94 -94.31 -41.45
CA CYS A 45 32.24 -94.76 -40.27
C CYS A 45 31.15 -93.73 -39.99
N GLU A 46 30.01 -93.92 -40.66
CA GLU A 46 28.74 -93.36 -40.21
C GLU A 46 28.45 -93.93 -38.81
N THR A 47 28.68 -93.13 -37.78
CA THR A 47 28.00 -93.30 -36.50
C THR A 47 27.55 -91.94 -36.00
N THR A 48 26.24 -91.78 -36.02
CA THR A 48 25.45 -90.77 -35.34
C THR A 48 25.66 -90.86 -33.83
N SER A 49 26.74 -90.25 -33.35
CA SER A 49 26.84 -89.78 -31.98
C SER A 49 27.69 -88.53 -32.02
N GLU A 50 27.07 -87.36 -31.86
CA GLU A 50 27.84 -86.13 -31.61
C GLU A 50 28.85 -86.45 -30.50
N SER A 51 30.14 -86.22 -30.76
CA SER A 51 31.13 -86.44 -29.72
C SER A 51 30.77 -85.54 -28.55
N LYS A 52 30.96 -85.99 -27.30
CA LYS A 52 30.69 -85.14 -26.12
C LYS A 52 31.40 -83.78 -26.20
N LEU A 53 32.50 -83.73 -26.94
CA LEU A 53 33.22 -82.52 -27.30
C LEU A 53 32.44 -81.63 -28.27
N ASP A 54 31.81 -82.16 -29.33
CA ASP A 54 30.99 -81.38 -30.26
C ASP A 54 29.75 -80.78 -29.58
N ILE A 55 29.08 -81.52 -28.70
CA ILE A 55 27.94 -81.01 -27.91
C ILE A 55 28.40 -79.86 -26.99
N PHE A 56 29.56 -80.03 -26.34
CA PHE A 56 30.14 -79.01 -25.47
C PHE A 56 30.56 -77.76 -26.26
N ILE A 57 31.24 -77.93 -27.41
CA ILE A 57 31.64 -76.85 -28.32
C ILE A 57 30.41 -76.11 -28.85
N ASN A 58 29.37 -76.83 -29.28
CA ASN A 58 28.10 -76.24 -29.74
C ASN A 58 27.38 -75.48 -28.62
N SER A 59 27.44 -75.96 -27.37
CA SER A 59 26.87 -75.23 -26.22
C SER A 59 27.65 -73.94 -25.91
N ILE A 60 28.98 -73.97 -26.00
CA ILE A 60 29.85 -72.81 -25.77
C ILE A 60 29.69 -71.78 -26.89
N THR A 61 29.59 -72.21 -28.14
CA THR A 61 29.37 -71.29 -29.27
C THR A 61 27.97 -70.67 -29.21
N ALA A 62 26.94 -71.44 -28.84
CA ALA A 62 25.60 -70.90 -28.61
C ALA A 62 25.58 -69.89 -27.45
N TRP A 63 26.24 -70.21 -26.33
CA TRP A 63 26.37 -69.30 -25.19
C TRP A 63 27.12 -68.03 -25.56
N ARG A 64 28.23 -68.15 -26.31
CA ARG A 64 29.00 -67.02 -26.83
C ARG A 64 28.15 -66.10 -27.71
N LEU A 65 27.39 -66.69 -28.65
CA LEU A 65 26.48 -65.95 -29.52
C LEU A 65 25.40 -65.22 -28.71
N GLU A 66 24.84 -65.87 -27.68
CA GLU A 66 23.85 -65.26 -26.80
C GLU A 66 24.46 -64.12 -25.96
N THR A 67 25.69 -64.27 -25.47
CA THR A 67 26.40 -63.19 -24.76
C THR A 67 26.74 -62.02 -25.68
N ASP A 68 27.15 -62.26 -26.92
CA ASP A 68 27.45 -61.21 -27.91
C ASP A 68 26.17 -60.45 -28.28
N ASN A 69 25.05 -61.15 -28.42
CA ASN A 69 23.74 -60.53 -28.64
C ASN A 69 23.31 -59.65 -27.45
N LYS A 70 23.50 -60.11 -26.21
CA LYS A 70 23.22 -59.33 -25.00
C LYS A 70 24.13 -58.11 -24.88
N LEU A 71 25.43 -58.26 -25.16
CA LEU A 71 26.39 -57.14 -25.17
C LEU A 71 26.04 -56.11 -26.24
N SER A 72 25.66 -56.55 -27.43
CA SER A 72 25.18 -55.66 -28.50
C SER A 72 23.92 -54.90 -28.09
N SER A 73 22.95 -55.57 -27.45
CA SER A 73 21.74 -54.94 -26.93
C SER A 73 22.02 -53.93 -25.81
N ILE A 74 22.92 -54.26 -24.88
CA ILE A 74 23.37 -53.35 -23.82
C ILE A 74 24.09 -52.13 -24.41
N GLN A 75 24.93 -52.33 -25.42
CA GLN A 75 25.66 -51.24 -26.07
C GLN A 75 24.71 -50.31 -26.83
N ALA A 76 23.67 -50.85 -27.49
CA ALA A 76 22.61 -50.07 -28.09
C ALA A 76 21.82 -49.26 -27.04
N CYS A 77 21.43 -49.89 -25.93
CA CYS A 77 20.76 -49.23 -24.81
C CYS A 77 21.62 -48.11 -24.20
N MET A 78 22.92 -48.36 -24.01
CA MET A 78 23.88 -47.39 -23.48
C MET A 78 24.00 -46.16 -24.38
N ASN A 79 23.99 -46.36 -25.70
CA ASN A 79 24.01 -45.25 -26.67
C ASN A 79 22.73 -44.43 -26.62
N GLU A 80 21.57 -45.07 -26.46
CA GLU A 80 20.28 -44.37 -26.32
C GLU A 80 20.22 -43.56 -25.01
N ILE A 81 20.65 -44.15 -23.89
CA ILE A 81 20.76 -43.43 -22.60
C ILE A 81 21.70 -42.24 -22.73
N LYS A 82 22.83 -42.40 -23.42
CA LYS A 82 23.79 -41.30 -23.64
C LYS A 82 23.17 -40.17 -24.47
N LYS A 83 22.36 -40.51 -25.47
CA LYS A 83 21.63 -39.54 -26.28
C LYS A 83 20.59 -38.80 -25.44
N GLN A 84 19.75 -39.52 -24.69
CA GLN A 84 18.74 -38.93 -23.80
C GLN A 84 19.37 -38.03 -22.74
N ASN A 85 20.50 -38.44 -22.14
CA ASN A 85 21.24 -37.59 -21.20
C ASN A 85 21.76 -36.30 -21.86
N GLY A 86 22.17 -36.35 -23.13
CA GLY A 86 22.54 -35.16 -23.89
C GLY A 86 21.36 -34.20 -24.11
N GLU A 87 20.19 -34.74 -24.46
CA GLU A 87 18.96 -33.96 -24.63
C GLU A 87 18.49 -33.33 -23.31
N ILE A 88 18.58 -34.06 -22.20
CA ILE A 88 18.27 -33.55 -20.85
C ILE A 88 19.22 -32.42 -20.46
N LEU A 89 20.53 -32.56 -20.71
CA LEU A 89 21.50 -31.50 -20.43
C LEU A 89 21.22 -30.23 -21.23
N ALA A 90 20.87 -30.37 -22.52
CA ALA A 90 20.48 -29.24 -23.35
C ALA A 90 19.20 -28.55 -22.83
N SER A 91 18.18 -29.34 -22.47
CA SER A 91 16.94 -28.82 -21.89
C SER A 91 17.18 -28.10 -20.55
N ASN A 92 18.02 -28.67 -19.67
CA ASN A 92 18.38 -28.02 -18.40
C ASN A 92 19.07 -26.68 -18.61
N ALA A 93 19.97 -26.58 -19.60
CA ALA A 93 20.63 -25.32 -19.92
C ALA A 93 19.65 -24.24 -20.46
N GLU A 94 18.59 -24.63 -21.16
CA GLU A 94 17.52 -23.72 -21.58
C GLU A 94 16.61 -23.29 -20.42
N ILE A 95 16.34 -24.23 -19.50
CA ILE A 95 15.58 -23.96 -18.28
C ILE A 95 16.34 -22.96 -17.39
N GLU A 96 17.65 -23.14 -17.19
CA GLU A 96 18.49 -22.20 -16.43
C GLU A 96 18.41 -20.78 -17.00
N LYS A 97 18.56 -20.62 -18.31
CA LYS A 97 18.41 -19.31 -18.98
C LYS A 97 17.02 -18.70 -18.75
N SER A 98 15.98 -19.52 -18.79
CA SER A 98 14.60 -19.07 -18.58
C SER A 98 14.37 -18.64 -17.13
N ILE A 99 14.95 -19.34 -16.17
CA ILE A 99 14.91 -19.01 -14.74
C ILE A 99 15.67 -17.69 -14.49
N ASP A 100 16.85 -17.52 -15.07
CA ASP A 100 17.64 -16.29 -14.95
C ASP A 100 16.87 -15.08 -15.51
N PHE A 101 16.26 -15.24 -16.69
CA PHE A 101 15.42 -14.21 -17.28
C PHE A 101 14.21 -13.87 -16.39
N LEU A 102 13.54 -14.89 -15.84
CA LEU A 102 12.41 -14.68 -14.95
C LEU A 102 12.82 -13.99 -13.64
N SER A 103 13.99 -14.34 -13.08
CA SER A 103 14.56 -13.68 -11.90
C SER A 103 14.80 -12.20 -12.16
N GLN A 104 15.41 -11.86 -13.30
CA GLN A 104 15.59 -10.46 -13.71
C GLN A 104 14.26 -9.71 -13.83
N LYS A 105 13.24 -10.35 -14.44
CA LYS A 105 11.90 -9.75 -14.54
C LYS A 105 11.23 -9.59 -13.19
N TYR A 106 11.47 -10.51 -12.26
CA TYR A 106 10.97 -10.41 -10.89
C TYR A 106 11.61 -9.23 -10.15
N ASP A 107 12.92 -9.05 -10.28
CA ASP A 107 13.63 -7.91 -9.69
C ASP A 107 13.16 -6.57 -10.28
N ASP A 108 12.97 -6.50 -11.60
CA ASP A 108 12.40 -5.33 -12.30
C ASP A 108 10.98 -5.00 -11.81
N LEU A 109 10.15 -6.02 -11.55
CA LEU A 109 8.79 -5.82 -11.04
C LEU A 109 8.80 -5.39 -9.57
N SER A 110 9.67 -6.00 -8.77
CA SER A 110 9.84 -5.68 -7.34
C SER A 110 10.29 -4.23 -7.16
N THR A 111 11.27 -3.78 -7.95
CA THR A 111 11.75 -2.39 -7.94
C THR A 111 10.65 -1.42 -8.34
N LYS A 112 9.91 -1.68 -9.44
CA LYS A 112 8.76 -0.85 -9.84
C LYS A 112 7.66 -0.81 -8.79
N MET A 113 7.38 -1.93 -8.13
CA MET A 113 6.38 -1.99 -7.06
C MET A 113 6.78 -1.10 -5.88
N ASN A 114 8.05 -1.17 -5.46
CA ASN A 114 8.58 -0.31 -4.39
C ASN A 114 8.51 1.17 -4.78
N ASP A 115 8.88 1.52 -6.02
CA ASP A 115 8.77 2.88 -6.54
C ASP A 115 7.33 3.39 -6.51
N PHE A 116 6.35 2.55 -6.91
CA PHE A 116 4.95 2.92 -6.84
C PHE A 116 4.46 3.08 -5.41
N GLN A 117 4.85 2.20 -4.48
CA GLN A 117 4.52 2.36 -3.07
C GLN A 117 5.06 3.66 -2.48
N CYS A 118 6.31 4.01 -2.80
CA CYS A 118 6.93 5.27 -2.39
C CYS A 118 6.18 6.49 -2.96
N LYS A 119 5.83 6.46 -4.25
CA LYS A 119 5.05 7.53 -4.89
C LYS A 119 3.66 7.67 -4.28
N THR A 120 2.97 6.56 -4.01
CA THR A 120 1.65 6.58 -3.35
C THR A 120 1.73 7.25 -1.98
N LYS A 121 2.69 6.86 -1.13
CA LYS A 121 2.89 7.49 0.18
C LYS A 121 3.17 9.00 0.05
N ALA A 122 4.04 9.39 -0.87
CA ALA A 122 4.35 10.81 -1.12
C ALA A 122 3.12 11.60 -1.63
N HIS A 123 2.27 10.95 -2.44
CA HIS A 123 1.04 11.55 -2.93
C HIS A 123 0.00 11.71 -1.81
N ASP A 124 -0.16 10.71 -0.94
CA ASP A 124 -1.08 10.77 0.21
C ASP A 124 -0.67 11.87 1.20
N GLU A 125 0.63 12.02 1.46
CA GLU A 125 1.17 13.12 2.29
C GLU A 125 0.90 14.48 1.64
N ARG A 126 1.11 14.60 0.32
CA ARG A 126 0.83 15.83 -0.42
C ARG A 126 -0.66 16.16 -0.40
N LEU A 127 -1.53 15.18 -0.60
CA LEU A 127 -2.98 15.34 -0.56
C LEU A 127 -3.43 15.81 0.82
N SER A 128 -2.95 15.16 1.88
CA SER A 128 -3.22 15.56 3.27
C SER A 128 -2.81 17.01 3.54
N ARG A 129 -1.63 17.43 3.07
CA ARG A 129 -1.17 18.82 3.19
C ARG A 129 -2.03 19.80 2.41
N LEU A 130 -2.44 19.44 1.19
CA LEU A 130 -3.31 20.28 0.37
C LEU A 130 -4.68 20.44 1.02
N GLU A 131 -5.27 19.38 1.57
CA GLU A 131 -6.54 19.43 2.28
C GLU A 131 -6.48 20.33 3.52
N LEU A 132 -5.39 20.26 4.29
CA LEU A 132 -5.16 21.15 5.44
C LEU A 132 -5.06 22.61 5.01
N ASN A 133 -4.28 22.89 3.96
CA ASN A 133 -4.15 24.24 3.43
C ASN A 133 -5.47 24.77 2.89
N LEU A 134 -6.27 23.94 2.23
CA LEU A 134 -7.57 24.31 1.69
C LEU A 134 -8.52 24.69 2.84
N ASP A 135 -8.59 23.87 3.89
CA ASP A 135 -9.40 24.15 5.08
C ASP A 135 -8.94 25.44 5.81
N ASP A 136 -7.63 25.73 5.83
CA ASP A 136 -7.09 26.97 6.40
C ASP A 136 -7.46 28.21 5.58
N ILE A 137 -7.38 28.13 4.24
CA ILE A 137 -7.83 29.20 3.34
C ILE A 137 -9.34 29.43 3.51
N GLU A 138 -10.10 28.35 3.54
CA GLU A 138 -11.54 28.35 3.76
C GLU A 138 -11.94 28.94 5.11
N ARG A 139 -11.17 28.68 6.16
CA ARG A 139 -11.39 29.26 7.49
C ARG A 139 -11.09 30.76 7.47
N THR A 140 -10.02 31.15 6.79
CA THR A 140 -9.59 32.56 6.69
C THR A 140 -10.59 33.39 5.91
N SER A 141 -11.12 32.87 4.78
CA SER A 141 -12.14 33.55 3.98
C SER A 141 -13.47 33.75 4.72
N ARG A 142 -13.75 32.93 5.74
CA ARG A 142 -14.93 33.02 6.60
C ARG A 142 -14.66 33.72 7.94
N SER A 143 -13.47 34.28 8.14
CA SER A 143 -13.03 34.80 9.44
C SER A 143 -13.90 35.95 9.97
N SER A 144 -14.52 36.74 9.10
CA SER A 144 -15.46 37.82 9.43
C SER A 144 -16.93 37.46 9.23
N ASN A 145 -17.23 36.19 8.92
CA ASN A 145 -18.58 35.73 8.66
C ASN A 145 -19.29 35.28 9.94
N LEU A 146 -20.56 35.65 10.05
CA LEU A 146 -21.45 35.36 11.16
C LEU A 146 -22.76 34.76 10.64
N GLU A 147 -23.29 33.78 11.34
CA GLU A 147 -24.61 33.21 11.06
C GLU A 147 -25.59 33.61 12.16
N ILE A 148 -26.73 34.19 11.78
CA ILE A 148 -27.89 34.37 12.66
C ILE A 148 -28.96 33.37 12.23
N ARG A 149 -29.27 32.40 13.09
CA ARG A 149 -30.15 31.28 12.80
C ARG A 149 -31.47 31.42 13.54
N ASN A 150 -32.47 30.68 13.05
CA ASN A 150 -33.81 30.56 13.62
C ASN A 150 -34.64 31.85 13.52
N LEU A 151 -34.50 32.58 12.42
CA LEU A 151 -35.33 33.73 12.09
C LEU A 151 -36.48 33.31 11.18
N HIS A 152 -37.64 33.94 11.35
CA HIS A 152 -38.83 33.66 10.56
C HIS A 152 -39.16 34.86 9.68
N PHE A 153 -39.24 34.63 8.37
CA PHE A 153 -39.58 35.67 7.40
C PHE A 153 -40.81 35.24 6.61
N LYS A 154 -41.91 36.00 6.77
CA LYS A 154 -43.22 35.66 6.19
C LYS A 154 -43.28 35.86 4.67
N GLN A 155 -42.39 36.67 4.10
CA GLN A 155 -42.36 37.03 2.68
C GLN A 155 -40.92 37.26 2.19
N ARG A 156 -40.76 37.62 0.91
CA ARG A 156 -39.46 38.02 0.34
C ARG A 156 -39.01 39.33 1.01
N VAL A 157 -38.04 39.21 1.92
CA VAL A 157 -37.48 40.31 2.72
C VAL A 157 -36.59 41.17 1.83
N SER A 158 -36.70 42.49 1.96
CA SER A 158 -35.76 43.41 1.29
C SER A 158 -34.39 43.38 1.98
N GLN A 159 -33.34 43.78 1.27
CA GLN A 159 -32.01 43.85 1.88
C GLN A 159 -31.96 44.85 3.05
N GLU A 160 -32.69 45.96 2.95
CA GLU A 160 -32.78 46.99 4.01
C GLU A 160 -33.44 46.44 5.27
N GLU A 161 -34.54 45.69 5.13
CA GLU A 161 -35.23 45.07 6.26
C GLU A 161 -34.32 44.04 6.95
N LEU A 162 -33.52 43.30 6.18
CA LEU A 162 -32.54 42.33 6.70
C LEU A 162 -31.44 43.01 7.53
N ILE A 163 -30.96 44.16 7.05
CA ILE A 163 -29.95 44.98 7.73
C ILE A 163 -30.53 45.57 9.01
N ASN A 164 -31.71 46.19 8.95
CA ASN A 164 -32.37 46.77 10.12
C ASN A 164 -32.66 45.72 11.20
N THR A 165 -33.15 44.55 10.80
CA THR A 165 -33.36 43.39 11.69
C THR A 165 -32.06 42.99 12.39
N THR A 166 -30.96 42.91 11.62
CA THR A 166 -29.65 42.53 12.14
C THR A 166 -29.09 43.56 13.12
N ILE A 167 -29.20 44.85 12.79
CA ILE A 167 -28.77 45.96 13.66
C ILE A 167 -29.58 45.95 14.96
N LEU A 168 -30.89 45.71 14.90
CA LEU A 168 -31.74 45.60 16.09
C LEU A 168 -31.31 44.45 17.00
N ILE A 169 -30.99 43.29 16.42
CA ILE A 169 -30.45 42.13 17.15
C ILE A 169 -29.14 42.49 17.85
N PHE A 170 -28.21 43.17 17.17
CA PHE A 170 -26.94 43.55 17.77
C PHE A 170 -27.07 44.64 18.84
N LYS A 171 -28.01 45.57 18.66
CA LYS A 171 -28.36 46.58 19.67
C LYS A 171 -28.88 45.95 20.96
N GLU A 172 -29.71 44.90 20.88
CA GLU A 172 -30.15 44.13 22.06
C GLU A 172 -28.96 43.50 22.81
N LEU A 173 -27.91 43.12 22.08
CA LEU A 173 -26.66 42.61 22.66
C LEU A 173 -25.73 43.72 23.20
N SER A 174 -26.17 44.99 23.18
CA SER A 174 -25.36 46.16 23.54
C SER A 174 -24.09 46.30 22.68
N VAL A 175 -24.17 45.91 21.40
CA VAL A 175 -23.10 46.10 20.42
C VAL A 175 -23.60 47.02 19.32
N GLU A 176 -22.97 48.18 19.20
CA GLU A 176 -23.23 49.13 18.12
C GLU A 176 -22.61 48.62 16.82
N VAL A 177 -23.44 48.47 15.79
CA VAL A 177 -23.03 48.07 14.44
C VAL A 177 -23.65 49.04 13.46
N LEU A 178 -22.82 49.69 12.67
CA LEU A 178 -23.26 50.64 11.64
C LEU A 178 -23.50 49.91 10.31
N TYR A 179 -24.29 50.51 9.43
CA TYR A 179 -24.44 50.03 8.06
C TYR A 179 -23.09 49.87 7.36
N SER A 180 -22.16 50.80 7.61
CA SER A 180 -20.80 50.78 7.05
C SER A 180 -19.94 49.61 7.49
N ASP A 181 -20.29 48.91 8.59
CA ASP A 181 -19.52 47.76 9.10
C ASP A 181 -19.89 46.46 8.39
N LEU A 182 -21.04 46.44 7.73
CA LEU A 182 -21.53 45.30 6.95
C LEU A 182 -20.86 45.33 5.56
N TYR A 183 -20.29 44.20 5.16
CA TYR A 183 -19.74 44.00 3.82
C TYR A 183 -20.76 43.32 2.90
N ASP A 184 -21.40 42.26 3.39
CA ASP A 184 -22.44 41.52 2.66
C ASP A 184 -23.45 40.92 3.65
N ILE A 185 -24.69 40.75 3.20
CA ILE A 185 -25.76 40.15 4.00
C ILE A 185 -26.73 39.40 3.09
N ARG A 186 -27.00 38.13 3.44
CA ARG A 186 -27.89 37.29 2.63
C ARG A 186 -28.57 36.20 3.44
N ILE A 187 -29.75 35.79 2.99
CA ILE A 187 -30.44 34.63 3.56
C ILE A 187 -29.90 33.36 2.89
N LEU A 188 -29.50 32.38 3.72
CA LEU A 188 -29.12 31.06 3.24
C LEU A 188 -30.36 30.27 2.79
N PRO A 189 -30.28 29.54 1.66
CA PRO A 189 -31.35 28.68 1.21
C PRO A 189 -31.73 27.66 2.30
N SER A 190 -33.02 27.61 2.65
CA SER A 190 -33.55 26.64 3.59
C SER A 190 -34.96 26.20 3.18
N LYS A 191 -35.20 24.89 3.26
CA LYS A 191 -36.52 24.28 3.06
C LYS A 191 -37.45 24.53 4.24
N SER A 192 -36.92 24.85 5.41
CA SER A 192 -37.73 25.20 6.60
C SER A 192 -38.10 26.68 6.61
N ASP A 193 -39.16 26.99 7.36
CA ASP A 193 -39.54 28.37 7.67
C ASP A 193 -38.48 29.10 8.51
N ASN A 194 -37.69 28.35 9.28
CA ASN A 194 -36.53 28.87 9.99
C ASN A 194 -35.41 29.19 8.99
N LYS A 195 -35.16 30.47 8.78
CA LYS A 195 -34.12 31.00 7.91
C LYS A 195 -32.85 31.30 8.71
N THR A 196 -31.73 31.27 8.01
CA THR A 196 -30.42 31.69 8.53
C THR A 196 -29.92 32.85 7.71
N ILE A 197 -29.53 33.94 8.36
CA ILE A 197 -28.83 35.06 7.73
C ILE A 197 -27.33 34.79 7.85
N LEU A 198 -26.64 34.88 6.71
CA LEU A 198 -25.20 34.98 6.66
C LEU A 198 -24.83 36.46 6.52
N ILE A 199 -23.97 36.93 7.43
CA ILE A 199 -23.46 38.29 7.46
C ILE A 199 -21.94 38.22 7.30
N THR A 200 -21.40 39.03 6.41
CA THR A 200 -19.96 39.27 6.29
C THR A 200 -19.68 40.65 6.86
N LEU A 201 -18.87 40.72 7.91
CA LEU A 201 -18.44 41.99 8.52
C LEU A 201 -17.12 42.45 7.91
N LYS A 202 -16.87 43.76 7.93
CA LYS A 202 -15.55 44.31 7.54
C LYS A 202 -14.47 44.05 8.60
N SER A 203 -14.87 43.80 9.85
CA SER A 203 -13.96 43.60 10.97
C SER A 203 -14.18 42.26 11.68
N VAL A 204 -13.12 41.45 11.74
CA VAL A 204 -13.07 40.23 12.54
C VAL A 204 -13.17 40.55 14.04
N ILE A 205 -12.65 41.71 14.45
CA ILE A 205 -12.71 42.18 15.85
C ILE A 205 -14.17 42.42 16.23
N LEU A 206 -14.93 43.12 15.38
CA LEU A 206 -16.35 43.37 15.60
C LEU A 206 -17.15 42.05 15.68
N LYS A 207 -16.89 41.11 14.76
CA LYS A 207 -17.49 39.77 14.80
C LYS A 207 -17.23 39.08 16.14
N ASN A 208 -15.98 39.10 16.62
CA ASN A 208 -15.61 38.46 17.90
C ASN A 208 -16.26 39.16 19.10
N ASN A 209 -16.44 40.48 19.04
CA ASN A 209 -17.16 41.25 20.06
C ASN A 209 -18.63 40.82 20.12
N ILE A 210 -19.31 40.76 18.97
CA ILE A 210 -20.70 40.29 18.85
C ILE A 210 -20.87 38.88 19.44
N LEU A 211 -19.98 37.94 19.08
CA LEU A 211 -20.04 36.57 19.60
C LEU A 211 -19.79 36.49 21.11
N ARG A 212 -18.91 37.34 21.65
CA ARG A 212 -18.67 37.44 23.09
C ARG A 212 -19.89 38.02 23.80
N ALA A 213 -20.46 39.10 23.29
CA ALA A 213 -21.66 39.72 23.81
C ALA A 213 -22.85 38.75 23.81
N TYR A 214 -23.05 38.02 22.70
CA TYR A 214 -24.07 36.97 22.60
C TYR A 214 -23.91 35.87 23.65
N ARG A 215 -22.68 35.34 23.83
CA ARG A 215 -22.41 34.34 24.87
C ARG A 215 -22.69 34.87 26.28
N GLY A 216 -22.29 36.10 26.57
CA GLY A 216 -22.56 36.75 27.86
C GLY A 216 -24.04 37.01 28.10
N TYR A 217 -24.76 37.46 27.06
CA TYR A 217 -26.22 37.66 27.12
C TYR A 217 -26.92 36.34 27.44
N ASN A 218 -26.58 35.26 26.74
CA ASN A 218 -27.18 33.95 26.93
C ASN A 218 -26.69 33.18 28.16
N GLN A 219 -25.83 33.75 29.00
CA GLN A 219 -25.59 33.21 30.35
C GLN A 219 -26.64 33.70 31.35
N LYS A 220 -27.33 34.81 31.05
CA LYS A 220 -28.40 35.38 31.88
C LYS A 220 -29.69 34.53 31.83
N SER A 221 -30.66 34.85 32.67
CA SER A 221 -31.97 34.20 32.72
C SER A 221 -32.75 34.39 31.41
N THR A 222 -32.69 35.59 30.84
CA THR A 222 -33.27 35.92 29.54
C THR A 222 -32.34 35.49 28.40
N LYS A 223 -32.88 34.74 27.43
CA LYS A 223 -32.16 34.34 26.22
C LYS A 223 -32.56 35.23 25.06
N LEU A 224 -31.64 35.47 24.14
CA LEU A 224 -31.92 36.24 22.92
C LEU A 224 -33.04 35.54 22.14
N SER A 225 -34.12 36.28 21.85
CA SER A 225 -35.30 35.73 21.19
C SER A 225 -35.91 36.70 20.18
N THR A 226 -36.78 36.18 19.31
CA THR A 226 -37.49 36.95 18.28
C THR A 226 -38.50 37.95 18.84
N ALA A 227 -38.76 37.97 20.16
CA ALA A 227 -39.62 38.97 20.79
C ALA A 227 -39.15 40.41 20.58
N ILE A 228 -37.85 40.61 20.31
CA ILE A 228 -37.30 41.93 19.98
C ILE A 228 -37.68 42.41 18.57
N LEU A 229 -38.07 41.49 17.69
CA LEU A 229 -38.41 41.78 16.30
C LEU A 229 -39.92 42.00 16.14
N ASP A 230 -40.70 41.09 16.72
CA ASP A 230 -42.16 41.11 16.61
C ASP A 230 -42.77 40.61 17.93
N LYS A 231 -43.43 41.52 18.65
CA LYS A 231 -44.05 41.25 19.95
C LYS A 231 -45.32 40.41 19.84
N ASP A 232 -45.94 40.37 18.66
CA ASP A 232 -47.20 39.66 18.42
C ASP A 232 -46.97 38.19 18.06
N THR A 233 -45.71 37.78 17.89
CA THR A 233 -45.33 36.39 17.60
C THR A 233 -44.77 35.67 18.83
N PRO A 234 -45.06 34.36 19.00
CA PRO A 234 -44.47 33.57 20.06
C PRO A 234 -42.93 33.63 20.02
N PRO A 235 -42.26 33.92 21.15
CA PRO A 235 -40.82 34.10 21.19
C PRO A 235 -40.09 32.82 20.82
N ARG A 236 -39.19 32.90 19.84
CA ARG A 236 -38.27 31.82 19.45
C ARG A 236 -36.84 32.23 19.74
N MET A 237 -36.01 31.28 20.18
CA MET A 237 -34.60 31.57 20.47
C MET A 237 -33.83 31.89 19.20
N ILE A 238 -33.05 32.98 19.23
CA ILE A 238 -32.14 33.34 18.14
C ILE A 238 -30.76 32.78 18.46
N TYR A 239 -30.15 32.12 17.46
CA TYR A 239 -28.81 31.57 17.60
C TYR A 239 -27.81 32.32 16.75
N ILE A 240 -26.75 32.83 17.37
CA ILE A 240 -25.64 33.49 16.68
C ILE A 240 -24.42 32.58 16.75
N ALA A 241 -23.85 32.25 15.60
CA ALA A 241 -22.72 31.34 15.48
C ALA A 241 -21.68 31.86 14.49
N GLU A 242 -20.45 31.36 14.61
CA GLU A 242 -19.44 31.52 13.55
C GLU A 242 -19.85 30.72 12.30
N ASN A 243 -19.52 31.25 11.13
CA ASN A 243 -19.58 30.46 9.89
C ASN A 243 -18.37 29.53 9.80
N LEU A 244 -18.53 28.30 10.25
CA LEU A 244 -17.50 27.26 10.22
C LEU A 244 -17.38 26.63 8.83
N THR A 245 -16.16 26.19 8.47
CA THR A 245 -15.93 25.33 7.31
C THR A 245 -16.73 24.03 7.45
N PRO A 246 -17.06 23.33 6.34
CA PRO A 246 -17.78 22.06 6.42
C PRO A 246 -17.09 21.04 7.34
N LYS A 247 -15.76 20.96 7.25
CA LYS A 247 -14.92 20.10 8.10
C LYS A 247 -15.03 20.50 9.57
N ALA A 248 -14.84 21.78 9.89
CA ALA A 248 -14.95 22.28 11.27
C ALA A 248 -16.37 22.12 11.84
N ARG A 249 -17.42 22.27 11.02
CA ARG A 249 -18.81 22.07 11.43
C ARG A 249 -19.08 20.61 11.80
N LYS A 250 -18.62 19.66 10.98
CA LYS A 250 -18.72 18.22 11.28
C LYS A 250 -17.95 17.88 12.56
N LEU A 251 -16.72 18.38 12.68
CA LEU A 251 -15.88 18.17 13.87
C LEU A 251 -16.51 18.77 15.12
N PHE A 252 -17.13 19.95 15.02
CA PHE A 252 -17.80 20.58 16.16
C PHE A 252 -19.02 19.78 16.63
N LEU A 253 -19.79 19.18 15.72
CA LEU A 253 -20.87 18.27 16.08
C LEU A 253 -20.34 17.05 16.85
N ALA A 254 -19.32 16.38 16.31
CA ALA A 254 -18.68 15.24 16.95
C ALA A 254 -18.08 15.60 18.32
N ALA A 255 -17.41 16.76 18.42
CA ALA A 255 -16.84 17.24 19.68
C ALA A 255 -17.91 17.56 20.74
N ARG A 256 -19.10 18.05 20.33
CA ARG A 256 -20.21 18.27 21.27
C ARG A 256 -20.81 16.97 21.78
N GLU A 257 -20.93 15.96 20.92
CA GLU A 257 -21.39 14.62 21.32
C GLU A 257 -20.40 13.98 22.28
N PHE A 258 -19.10 14.03 21.93
CA PHE A 258 -18.02 13.58 22.79
C PHE A 258 -18.03 14.30 24.15
N ALA A 259 -18.16 15.63 24.14
CA ALA A 259 -18.20 16.42 25.37
C ALA A 259 -19.37 16.01 26.29
N LYS A 260 -20.52 15.64 25.71
CA LYS A 260 -21.66 15.14 26.47
C LYS A 260 -21.42 13.74 27.04
N GLN A 261 -20.78 12.85 26.27
CA GLN A 261 -20.50 11.48 26.70
C GLN A 261 -19.43 11.43 27.81
N GLU A 262 -18.38 12.24 27.67
CA GLU A 262 -17.22 12.27 28.57
C GLU A 262 -17.31 13.37 29.65
N ASN A 263 -18.49 13.96 29.84
CA ASN A 263 -18.79 14.98 30.86
C ASN A 263 -17.87 16.22 30.82
N TYR A 264 -17.50 16.69 29.62
CA TYR A 264 -16.81 17.98 29.48
C TYR A 264 -17.79 19.12 29.73
N ARG A 265 -17.40 20.03 30.63
CA ARG A 265 -18.23 21.17 31.00
C ARG A 265 -18.41 22.19 29.88
N HIS A 266 -17.39 22.38 29.04
CA HIS A 266 -17.43 23.38 27.97
C HIS A 266 -16.95 22.84 26.62
N CYS A 267 -17.73 23.12 25.58
CA CYS A 267 -17.39 22.89 24.17
C CYS A 267 -17.87 24.07 23.34
N TRP A 268 -16.96 24.80 22.70
CA TRP A 268 -17.28 25.99 21.92
C TRP A 268 -16.35 26.18 20.74
N THR A 269 -16.68 27.13 19.87
CA THR A 269 -15.81 27.55 18.78
C THR A 269 -15.27 28.95 18.99
N ALA A 270 -14.04 29.17 18.55
CA ALA A 270 -13.42 30.48 18.47
C ALA A 270 -12.47 30.51 17.27
N HIS A 271 -12.58 31.55 16.44
CA HIS A 271 -11.72 31.71 15.24
C HIS A 271 -11.77 30.50 14.30
N GLY A 272 -12.94 29.87 14.16
CA GLY A 272 -13.11 28.68 13.31
C GLY A 272 -12.43 27.41 13.85
N LYS A 273 -12.00 27.42 15.11
CA LYS A 273 -11.38 26.29 15.82
C LYS A 273 -12.28 25.78 16.93
N ILE A 274 -12.21 24.48 17.21
CA ILE A 274 -13.03 23.81 18.23
C ILE A 274 -12.22 23.70 19.53
N LEU A 275 -12.81 24.12 20.64
CA LEU A 275 -12.18 24.14 21.95
C LEU A 275 -13.01 23.32 22.94
N LEU A 276 -12.34 22.46 23.68
CA LEU A 276 -12.90 21.65 24.77
C LEU A 276 -12.26 22.02 26.10
N ARG A 277 -13.05 21.95 27.17
CA ARG A 277 -12.56 22.12 28.55
C ARG A 277 -13.35 21.22 29.50
N LYS A 278 -12.64 20.36 30.23
CA LYS A 278 -13.26 19.35 31.11
C LYS A 278 -13.96 20.02 32.30
N GLU A 279 -13.28 20.95 32.96
CA GLU A 279 -13.78 21.70 34.13
C GLU A 279 -13.44 23.19 34.05
N ASP A 280 -14.03 24.02 34.91
CA ASP A 280 -13.86 25.49 34.93
C ASP A 280 -12.43 25.97 35.17
N ASN A 281 -11.54 25.12 35.69
CA ASN A 281 -10.13 25.43 35.94
C ASN A 281 -9.17 24.55 35.12
N ALA A 282 -9.71 23.62 34.32
CA ALA A 282 -8.88 22.74 33.50
C ALA A 282 -8.25 23.48 32.31
N LYS A 283 -7.21 22.89 31.73
CA LYS A 283 -6.59 23.38 30.49
C LYS A 283 -7.59 23.28 29.33
N ILE A 284 -7.55 24.28 28.45
CA ILE A 284 -8.33 24.28 27.20
C ILE A 284 -7.60 23.42 26.18
N THR A 285 -8.32 22.48 25.56
CA THR A 285 -7.80 21.58 24.53
C THR A 285 -8.37 22.00 23.17
N LEU A 286 -7.48 22.30 22.23
CA LEU A 286 -7.83 22.52 20.83
C LEU A 286 -8.06 21.17 20.14
N ILE A 287 -9.21 21.00 19.49
CA ILE A 287 -9.53 19.81 18.71
C ILE A 287 -9.38 20.12 17.22
N SER A 288 -8.47 19.41 16.56
CA SER A 288 -8.17 19.57 15.12
C SER A 288 -8.65 18.40 14.26
N SER A 289 -8.93 17.23 14.86
CA SER A 289 -9.38 16.04 14.14
C SER A 289 -10.31 15.15 14.98
N GLU A 290 -11.06 14.28 14.31
CA GLU A 290 -11.86 13.23 14.97
C GLU A 290 -10.95 12.20 15.67
N THR A 291 -9.76 11.92 15.13
CA THR A 291 -8.77 11.02 15.75
C THR A 291 -8.32 11.50 17.12
N GLN A 292 -8.15 12.81 17.30
CA GLN A 292 -7.78 13.40 18.58
C GLN A 292 -8.87 13.18 19.65
N LEU A 293 -10.15 13.13 19.26
CA LEU A 293 -11.24 12.81 20.18
C LEU A 293 -11.15 11.34 20.65
N LEU A 294 -10.78 10.42 19.75
CA LEU A 294 -10.58 9.01 20.10
C LEU A 294 -9.39 8.82 21.06
N GLU A 295 -8.29 9.54 20.83
CA GLU A 295 -7.12 9.52 21.73
C GLU A 295 -7.41 10.12 23.11
N LEU A 296 -8.32 11.10 23.19
CA LEU A 296 -8.76 11.64 24.47
C LEU A 296 -9.65 10.65 25.22
N LYS A 297 -10.42 9.83 24.50
CA LYS A 297 -11.23 8.75 25.09
C LYS A 297 -10.36 7.67 25.72
N SER A 298 -9.25 7.30 25.09
CA SER A 298 -8.37 6.24 25.60
C SER A 298 -7.51 6.67 26.80
N LYS A 299 -7.41 7.98 27.07
CA LYS A 299 -6.64 8.55 28.19
C LYS A 299 -7.47 8.81 29.45
N ASN A 300 -8.81 8.83 29.34
CA ASN A 300 -9.73 8.94 30.47
C ASN A 300 -10.09 7.55 31.01
#